data_AF-A0A176S7F1-F1
#
_entry.id   AF-A0A176S7F1-F1
#
_cell.length_a   1.000
_cell.length_b   1.000
_cell.length_c   1.000
_cell.angle_alpha   90.00
_cell.angle_beta   90.00
_cell.angle_gamma   90.00
#
_symmetry.space_group_name_H-M   'P 1'
#
loop_
_entity.id
_entity.type
_entity.pdbx_description
1 polymer ?
#
loop_
_entity_poly.entity_id
_entity_poly.type
_entity_poly.pdbx_seq_one_letter_code
_entity_poly.pdbx_strand_id
1 'polypeptide(L)'
;MITPLADASTHINPESQRTRKLLLHRSELNKLIGGVERKGYALIPTGMYWKNGRVKLGFALAKGKKDYDKRETEKDRDWQREKERLFKK
;
A
#
# COMPACT_ATOMS: atom_id res chain seq x y z
N MET A 1 -5.39 -7.94 3.03
CA MET A 1 -6.53 -8.76 3.48
C MET A 1 -7.79 -7.93 3.33
N ILE A 2 -8.81 -8.44 2.63
CA ILE A 2 -10.13 -7.80 2.61
C ILE A 2 -11.03 -8.66 3.47
N THR A 3 -11.44 -8.15 4.63
CA THR A 3 -12.32 -8.86 5.55
C THR A 3 -13.73 -8.88 4.97
N PRO A 4 -14.29 -10.05 4.66
CA PRO A 4 -15.67 -10.12 4.22
C PRO A 4 -16.62 -9.82 5.38
N LEU A 5 -17.76 -9.21 5.05
CA LEU A 5 -18.83 -9.01 6.02
C LEU A 5 -19.61 -10.31 6.16
N ALA A 6 -19.77 -10.80 7.41
CA ALA A 6 -20.46 -12.05 7.69
C ALA A 6 -21.92 -12.06 7.22
N ASP A 7 -22.58 -10.91 7.28
CA ASP A 7 -24.01 -10.75 6.92
C ASP A 7 -24.26 -10.74 5.41
N ALA A 8 -23.21 -10.61 4.59
CA ALA A 8 -23.37 -10.46 3.14
C ALA A 8 -23.87 -11.73 2.44
N SER A 9 -23.54 -12.92 2.97
CA SER A 9 -24.03 -14.20 2.45
C SER A 9 -23.76 -15.33 3.44
N THR A 10 -24.80 -16.11 3.75
CA THR A 10 -24.69 -17.29 4.64
C THR A 10 -24.01 -18.48 3.96
N HIS A 11 -23.97 -18.52 2.61
CA HIS A 11 -23.54 -19.70 1.84
C HIS A 11 -22.27 -19.46 1.03
N ILE A 12 -21.79 -18.22 0.93
CA ILE A 12 -20.58 -17.87 0.20
C ILE A 12 -19.49 -17.54 1.22
N ASN A 13 -18.42 -18.32 1.23
CA ASN A 13 -17.24 -18.07 2.06
C ASN A 13 -16.09 -17.50 1.20
N PRO A 14 -15.97 -16.17 1.05
CA PRO A 14 -14.93 -15.58 0.22
C PRO A 14 -13.57 -15.59 0.93
N GLU A 15 -12.55 -16.06 0.22
CA GLU A 15 -11.17 -16.02 0.72
C GLU A 15 -10.64 -14.57 0.81
N SER A 16 -10.27 -14.14 2.01
CA SER A 16 -9.82 -12.77 2.32
C SER A 16 -8.48 -12.38 1.68
N GLN A 17 -7.64 -13.37 1.33
CA GLN A 17 -6.31 -13.19 0.75
C GLN A 17 -6.24 -13.51 -0.75
N ARG A 18 -7.38 -13.77 -1.39
CA ARG A 18 -7.41 -14.15 -2.80
C ARG A 18 -6.72 -13.13 -3.70
N THR A 19 -6.00 -13.63 -4.70
CA THR A 19 -5.42 -12.78 -5.74
C THR A 19 -6.53 -12.21 -6.63
N ARG A 20 -6.43 -10.91 -6.94
CA ARG A 20 -7.40 -10.19 -7.78
C ARG A 20 -6.64 -9.56 -8.94
N LYS A 21 -7.08 -9.83 -10.17
CA LYS A 21 -6.50 -9.19 -11.36
C LYS A 21 -6.88 -7.71 -11.37
N LEU A 22 -5.89 -6.85 -11.59
CA LEU A 22 -6.11 -5.42 -11.79
C LEU A 22 -6.39 -5.14 -13.27
N LEU A 23 -7.33 -4.24 -13.53
CA LEU A 23 -7.72 -3.83 -14.87
C LEU A 23 -6.95 -2.56 -15.23
N LEU A 24 -6.05 -2.66 -16.20
CA LEU A 24 -5.18 -1.59 -16.69
C LEU A 24 -5.08 -1.65 -18.21
N HIS A 25 -4.70 -0.54 -18.84
CA HIS A 25 -4.35 -0.55 -20.26
C HIS A 25 -3.02 -1.27 -20.49
N ARG A 26 -2.87 -1.88 -21.67
CA ARG A 26 -1.67 -2.66 -22.02
C ARG A 26 -0.39 -1.82 -21.94
N SER A 27 -0.45 -0.56 -22.38
CA SER A 27 0.67 0.37 -22.33
C SER A 27 1.09 0.72 -20.89
N GLU A 28 0.14 0.81 -19.96
CA GLU A 28 0.40 1.06 -18.54
C GLU A 28 1.07 -0.14 -17.89
N LEU A 29 0.57 -1.35 -18.17
CA LEU A 29 1.18 -2.60 -17.69
C LEU A 29 2.64 -2.71 -18.12
N ASN A 30 2.95 -2.44 -19.38
CA ASN A 30 4.33 -2.51 -19.88
C ASN A 30 5.25 -1.51 -19.18
N LYS A 31 4.76 -0.29 -18.88
CA LYS A 31 5.51 0.71 -18.11
C LYS A 31 5.80 0.24 -16.69
N LEU A 32 4.80 -0.35 -16.03
CA LEU A 32 4.92 -0.85 -14.66
C LEU A 32 5.88 -2.05 -14.56
N ILE A 33 5.72 -3.04 -15.45
CA ILE A 33 6.61 -4.21 -15.52
C ILE A 33 8.06 -3.76 -15.71
N GLY A 34 8.30 -2.88 -16.67
CA GLY A 34 9.64 -2.36 -16.91
C GLY A 34 10.21 -1.51 -15.76
N GLY A 35 9.37 -0.96 -14.89
CA GLY A 35 9.77 -0.23 -13.68
C GLY A 35 10.14 -1.18 -12.53
N VAL A 36 9.39 -2.27 -12.36
CA VAL A 36 9.65 -3.30 -11.35
C VAL A 36 10.92 -4.08 -11.69
N GLU A 37 11.02 -4.60 -12.92
CA GLU A 37 12.13 -5.48 -13.34
C GLU A 37 13.47 -4.75 -13.43
N ARG A 38 13.53 -3.57 -14.04
CA ARG A 38 14.81 -2.88 -14.31
C ARG A 38 15.34 -2.07 -13.12
N LYS A 39 14.45 -1.44 -12.35
CA LYS A 39 14.83 -0.48 -11.31
C LYS A 39 14.68 -1.04 -9.89
N GLY A 40 14.12 -2.25 -9.76
CA GLY A 40 13.86 -2.89 -8.47
C GLY A 40 12.80 -2.13 -7.65
N TYR A 41 11.84 -1.48 -8.31
CA TYR A 41 10.72 -0.84 -7.62
C TYR A 41 9.67 -1.86 -7.22
N ALA A 42 9.02 -1.63 -6.08
CA ALA A 42 7.87 -2.40 -5.64
C ALA A 42 6.58 -1.65 -5.97
N LEU A 43 5.55 -2.38 -6.40
CA LEU A 43 4.22 -1.83 -6.58
C LEU A 43 3.47 -1.90 -5.24
N ILE A 44 3.05 -0.76 -4.70
CA ILE A 44 2.43 -0.68 -3.37
C ILE A 44 1.04 -0.03 -3.50
N PRO A 45 -0.01 -0.62 -2.90
CA PRO A 45 -1.32 0.02 -2.85
C PRO A 45 -1.29 1.25 -1.95
N THR A 46 -1.87 2.36 -2.41
CA THR A 46 -1.98 3.62 -1.64
C THR A 46 -3.37 3.81 -1.06
N GLY A 47 -4.40 3.26 -1.70
CA GLY A 47 -5.76 3.33 -1.21
C GLY A 47 -6.78 2.69 -2.14
N MET A 48 -8.00 2.50 -1.64
CA MET A 48 -9.14 2.05 -2.43
C MET A 48 -10.24 3.11 -2.36
N TYR A 49 -10.90 3.36 -3.48
CA TYR A 49 -11.96 4.36 -3.55
C TYR A 49 -13.06 3.96 -4.52
N TRP A 50 -14.27 4.45 -4.28
CA TRP A 50 -15.41 4.22 -5.16
C TRP A 50 -15.40 5.20 -6.33
N LYS A 51 -15.61 4.69 -7.55
CA LYS A 51 -15.83 5.50 -8.76
C LYS A 51 -16.83 4.79 -9.67
N ASN A 52 -17.94 5.45 -9.98
CA ASN A 52 -18.99 4.96 -10.87
C ASN A 52 -19.48 3.55 -10.47
N GLY A 53 -19.76 3.34 -9.18
CA GLY A 53 -20.24 2.06 -8.66
C GLY A 53 -19.19 0.94 -8.60
N ARG A 54 -17.92 1.22 -8.90
CA ARG A 54 -16.83 0.24 -8.84
C ARG A 54 -15.75 0.70 -7.86
N VAL A 55 -15.13 -0.24 -7.17
CA VAL A 55 -13.94 0.02 -6.34
C VAL A 55 -12.72 0.09 -7.25
N LYS A 56 -11.97 1.19 -7.16
CA LYS A 56 -10.68 1.38 -7.81
C LYS A 56 -9.56 1.32 -6.79
N LEU A 57 -8.44 0.76 -7.20
CA LEU A 57 -7.22 0.71 -6.41
C LEU A 57 -6.27 1.82 -6.90
N GLY A 58 -5.91 2.73 -5.99
CA GLY A 58 -4.74 3.58 -6.14
C GLY A 58 -3.49 2.80 -5.73
N PHE A 59 -2.42 2.94 -6.50
CA PHE A 59 -1.14 2.31 -6.21
C PHE A 59 0.00 3.18 -6.75
N ALA A 60 1.21 2.95 -6.24
CA ALA A 60 2.41 3.67 -6.62
C ALA A 60 3.59 2.71 -6.79
N LEU A 61 4.58 3.12 -7.60
CA LEU A 61 5.89 2.49 -7.62
C LEU A 61 6.75 3.14 -6.54
N ALA A 62 7.25 2.35 -5.61
CA ALA A 62 8.08 2.81 -4.51
C ALA A 62 9.41 2.06 -4.48
N LYS A 63 10.43 2.72 -3.92
CA LYS A 63 11.71 2.10 -3.56
C LYS A 63 11.86 2.17 -2.05
N GLY A 64 12.35 1.09 -1.43
CA GLY A 64 12.72 1.13 -0.03
C GLY A 64 13.77 2.22 0.23
N LYS A 65 13.66 2.91 1.38
CA LYS A 65 14.72 3.81 1.86
C LYS A 65 16.01 3.02 2.08
N LYS A 66 17.16 3.62 1.77
CA LYS A 66 18.47 3.03 2.07
C LYS A 66 18.70 3.01 3.58
N ASP A 67 19.54 2.11 4.07
CA ASP A 67 19.74 1.95 5.51
C ASP A 67 20.36 3.19 6.19
N TYR A 68 21.15 3.98 5.45
CA TYR A 68 21.65 5.25 5.99
C TYR A 68 20.51 6.25 6.23
N ASP A 69 19.54 6.36 5.30
CA ASP A 69 18.37 7.27 5.42
C ASP A 69 17.46 6.85 6.59
N LYS A 70 17.42 5.56 6.93
CA LYS A 70 16.61 5.04 8.03
C LYS A 70 17.11 5.54 9.39
N ARG A 71 18.43 5.61 9.59
CA ARG A 71 19.04 6.05 10.86
C ARG A 71 18.65 7.48 11.23
N GLU A 72 18.71 8.39 10.26
CA GLU A 72 18.30 9.78 10.46
C GLU A 72 16.78 9.86 10.74
N THR A 73 15.98 9.15 9.96
CA THR A 73 14.52 9.07 10.16
C THR A 73 14.14 8.46 11.53
N GLU A 74 14.92 7.52 12.06
CA GLU A 74 14.71 6.92 13.37
C GLU A 74 15.07 7.88 14.50
N LYS A 75 16.23 8.54 14.40
CA LYS A 75 16.65 9.58 15.36
C LYS A 75 15.62 10.70 15.47
N ASP A 76 15.14 11.20 14.34
CA ASP A 76 14.13 12.26 14.32
C ASP A 76 12.82 11.80 14.98
N ARG A 77 12.40 10.57 14.71
CA ARG A 77 11.16 10.00 15.27
C ARG A 77 11.25 9.81 16.77
N ASP A 78 12.39 9.34 17.27
CA ASP A 78 12.61 9.17 18.70
C ASP A 78 12.69 10.52 19.41
N TRP A 79 13.34 11.50 18.79
CA TRP A 79 13.38 12.88 19.30
C TRP A 79 11.99 13.53 19.37
N GLN A 80 11.14 13.33 18.37
CA GLN A 80 9.75 13.83 18.40
C GLN A 80 8.94 13.21 19.53
N ARG A 81 9.09 11.89 19.77
CA ARG A 81 8.42 11.22 20.90
C ARG A 81 8.90 11.73 22.25
N GLU A 82 10.19 12.02 22.40
CA GLU A 82 10.74 12.58 23.63
C GLU A 82 10.24 14.00 23.88
N LYS A 83 10.20 14.85 22.84
CA LYS A 83 9.57 16.17 22.89
C LYS A 83 8.12 16.08 23.35
N GLU A 84 7.30 15.23 22.73
CA GLU A 84 5.89 15.06 23.12
C GLU A 84 5.72 14.65 24.59
N ARG A 85 6.64 13.84 25.14
CA ARG A 85 6.64 13.47 26.57
C ARG A 85 7.02 14.64 27.46
N LEU A 86 7.99 15.46 27.07
CA LEU A 86 8.40 16.66 27.81
C LEU A 86 7.30 17.73 27.83
N PHE A 87 6.55 17.90 26.74
CA PHE A 87 5.43 18.86 26.66
C PHE A 87 4.16 18.40 27.37
N LYS A 88 4.02 17.10 27.68
CA LYS A 88 2.87 16.54 28.43
C LYS A 88 3.05 16.55 29.95
N LYS A 89 4.17 17.07 30.45
CA LYS A 89 4.47 17.22 31.88
C LYS A 89 4.34 18.68 32.28
#